data_AF-A0A2K9P1M3-F1
#
_entry.id   AF-A0A2K9P1M3-F1
#
_cell.length_a   1.000
_cell.length_b   1.000
_cell.length_c   1.000
_cell.angle_alpha   90.00
_cell.angle_beta   90.00
_cell.angle_gamma   90.00
#
_symmetry.space_group_name_H-M   'P 1'
#
loop_
_entity.id
_entity.type
_entity.pdbx_description
1 polymer ?
#
loop_
_entity_poly.entity_id
_entity_poly.type
_entity_poly.pdbx_seq_one_letter_code
_entity_poly.pdbx_strand_id
1 'polypeptide(L)'
;MNTTRFLTVTVALLYCFFWIAVAGAAVYLFVLVVRALKKYINTKEIREEKKSIRKSLGEVLKENRLRCKMTQEFVSETLGVSRQAVSKWENGTSDPSTSNLIAIAELYGVSSEELLRSTNAGCQKNSKEKK
;
A
#
# COMPACT_ATOMS: atom_id res chain seq x y z
N MET A 1 -44.43 -21.21 -52.66
CA MET A 1 -44.06 -20.01 -51.86
C MET A 1 -43.67 -20.33 -50.41
N ASN A 2 -43.88 -21.56 -49.90
CA ASN A 2 -43.58 -21.92 -48.51
C ASN A 2 -42.14 -22.41 -48.32
N THR A 3 -41.56 -23.11 -49.31
CA THR A 3 -40.19 -23.66 -49.25
C THR A 3 -39.11 -22.58 -49.11
N THR A 4 -39.25 -21.45 -49.79
CA THR A 4 -38.33 -20.31 -49.66
C THR A 4 -38.41 -19.67 -48.27
N ARG A 5 -39.61 -19.55 -47.69
CA ARG A 5 -39.79 -19.08 -46.30
C ARG A 5 -39.16 -20.03 -45.28
N PHE A 6 -39.33 -21.34 -45.46
CA PHE A 6 -38.66 -22.34 -44.60
C PHE A 6 -37.14 -22.26 -44.72
N LEU A 7 -36.61 -22.14 -45.94
CA LEU A 7 -35.17 -22.01 -46.17
C LEU A 7 -34.57 -20.72 -45.57
N THR A 8 -35.28 -19.59 -45.66
CA THR A 8 -34.82 -18.34 -45.04
C THR A 8 -34.83 -18.41 -43.51
N VAL A 9 -35.82 -19.08 -42.92
CA VAL A 9 -35.91 -19.24 -41.46
C VAL A 9 -34.81 -20.15 -40.95
N THR A 10 -34.52 -21.26 -41.62
CA THR A 10 -33.44 -22.16 -41.20
C THR A 10 -32.06 -21.51 -41.33
N VAL A 11 -31.81 -20.76 -42.41
CA VAL A 11 -30.57 -19.98 -42.57
C VAL A 11 -30.45 -18.89 -41.51
N ALA A 12 -31.54 -18.19 -41.18
CA ALA A 12 -31.55 -17.17 -40.12
C ALA A 12 -31.27 -17.78 -38.73
N LEU A 13 -31.82 -18.95 -38.44
CA LEU A 13 -31.54 -19.66 -37.17
C LEU A 13 -30.07 -20.08 -37.05
N LEU A 14 -29.46 -20.56 -38.14
CA LEU A 14 -28.03 -20.90 -38.18
C LEU A 14 -27.15 -19.66 -38.01
N TYR A 15 -27.52 -18.55 -38.64
CA TYR A 15 -26.82 -17.27 -38.48
C TYR A 15 -26.91 -16.76 -37.03
N CYS A 16 -28.10 -16.81 -36.42
CA CYS A 16 -28.26 -16.46 -35.00
C CYS A 16 -27.40 -17.33 -34.09
N PHE A 17 -27.36 -18.64 -34.31
CA PHE A 17 -26.53 -19.55 -33.52
C PHE A 17 -25.04 -19.24 -33.67
N PHE A 18 -24.59 -18.96 -34.91
CA PHE A 18 -23.22 -18.54 -35.18
C PHE A 18 -22.86 -17.25 -34.45
N TRP A 19 -23.72 -16.22 -34.48
CA TRP A 19 -23.47 -14.97 -33.77
C TRP A 19 -23.51 -15.10 -32.26
N ILE A 20 -24.33 -15.99 -31.71
CA ILE A 20 -24.32 -16.31 -30.27
C ILE A 20 -22.96 -16.93 -29.90
N ALA A 21 -22.45 -17.86 -30.70
CA ALA A 21 -21.15 -18.47 -30.48
C ALA A 21 -20.01 -17.44 -30.59
N VAL A 22 -20.04 -16.59 -31.62
CA VAL A 22 -19.07 -15.49 -31.82
C VAL A 22 -19.12 -14.50 -30.66
N ALA A 23 -20.31 -14.12 -30.20
CA ALA A 23 -20.49 -13.23 -29.06
C ALA A 23 -19.95 -13.85 -27.77
N GLY A 24 -20.20 -15.15 -27.53
CA GLY A 24 -19.65 -15.88 -26.38
C GLY A 24 -18.12 -15.91 -26.40
N ALA A 25 -17.52 -16.17 -27.56
CA ALA A 25 -16.07 -16.14 -27.73
C ALA A 25 -15.48 -14.74 -27.52
N ALA A 26 -16.15 -13.69 -28.01
CA ALA A 26 -15.76 -12.31 -27.81
C ALA A 26 -15.81 -11.90 -26.32
N VAL A 27 -16.88 -12.28 -25.60
CA VAL A 27 -17.00 -12.06 -24.15
C VAL A 27 -15.90 -12.81 -23.39
N TYR A 28 -15.62 -14.06 -23.77
CA TYR A 28 -14.55 -14.84 -23.16
C TYR A 28 -13.18 -14.19 -23.36
N LEU A 29 -12.87 -13.73 -24.59
CA LEU A 29 -11.64 -13.01 -24.90
C LEU A 29 -11.53 -11.71 -24.09
N PHE A 30 -12.63 -10.96 -23.96
CA PHE A 30 -12.68 -9.74 -23.15
C PHE A 30 -12.40 -10.03 -21.67
N VAL A 31 -12.99 -11.09 -21.11
CA VAL A 31 -12.72 -11.52 -19.72
C VAL A 31 -11.25 -11.91 -19.55
N LEU A 32 -10.64 -12.58 -20.53
CA LEU A 32 -9.21 -12.91 -20.49
C LEU A 32 -8.33 -11.65 -20.49
N VAL A 33 -8.64 -10.65 -21.32
CA VAL A 33 -7.94 -9.37 -21.36
C VAL A 33 -8.05 -8.66 -20.00
N VAL A 34 -9.25 -8.55 -19.43
CA VAL A 34 -9.45 -7.93 -18.10
C VAL A 34 -8.69 -8.69 -17.01
N ARG A 35 -8.71 -10.03 -17.03
CA ARG A 35 -7.95 -10.84 -16.08
C ARG A 35 -6.44 -10.68 -16.24
N ALA A 36 -5.95 -10.61 -17.47
CA ALA A 36 -4.55 -10.37 -17.77
C ALA A 36 -4.10 -8.98 -17.32
N LEU A 37 -4.90 -7.94 -17.62
CA LEU A 37 -4.66 -6.57 -17.17
C LEU A 37 -4.69 -6.45 -15.65
N LYS A 38 -5.67 -7.06 -14.99
CA LYS A 38 -5.76 -7.09 -13.52
C LYS A 38 -4.54 -7.78 -12.91
N LYS A 39 -4.07 -8.88 -13.50
CA LYS A 39 -2.86 -9.56 -13.05
C LYS A 39 -1.62 -8.69 -13.28
N TYR A 40 -1.50 -8.05 -14.43
CA TYR A 40 -0.37 -7.17 -14.76
C TYR A 40 -0.29 -5.95 -13.82
N ILE A 41 -1.39 -5.22 -13.65
CA ILE A 41 -1.48 -4.07 -12.72
C ILE A 41 -1.22 -4.51 -11.27
N ASN A 42 -1.62 -5.74 -10.90
CA ASN A 42 -1.47 -6.26 -9.55
C ASN A 42 -0.20 -7.11 -9.35
N THR A 43 0.71 -7.14 -10.33
CA THR A 43 2.00 -7.82 -10.20
C THR A 43 3.07 -6.80 -9.81
N LYS A 44 3.23 -6.65 -8.50
CA LYS A 44 4.49 -6.35 -7.79
C LYS A 44 5.01 -4.91 -7.60
N GLU A 45 4.55 -3.87 -8.29
CA GLU A 45 5.11 -2.52 -8.04
C GLU A 45 4.33 -1.64 -7.04
N ILE A 46 3.07 -1.94 -6.73
CA ILE A 46 2.27 -1.15 -5.75
C ILE A 46 2.30 -1.79 -4.35
N ARG A 47 3.41 -2.41 -3.94
CA ARG A 47 3.60 -2.87 -2.55
C ARG A 47 4.63 -2.04 -1.77
N GLU A 48 5.53 -1.36 -2.48
CA GLU A 48 6.56 -0.52 -1.85
C GLU A 48 6.26 0.99 -2.00
N GLU A 49 5.53 1.43 -3.03
CA GLU A 49 5.22 2.85 -3.22
C GLU A 49 4.12 3.36 -2.26
N LYS A 50 3.15 2.52 -1.87
CA LYS A 50 2.15 2.94 -0.85
C LYS A 50 2.72 2.98 0.57
N LYS A 51 3.85 2.30 0.81
CA LYS A 51 4.57 2.38 2.08
C LYS A 51 5.37 3.68 2.22
N SER A 52 5.71 4.34 1.10
CA SER A 52 6.42 5.62 1.11
C SER A 52 5.50 6.85 1.25
N ILE A 53 4.18 6.72 1.09
CA ILE A 53 3.27 7.89 1.08
C ILE A 53 2.99 8.46 2.48
N ARG A 54 3.16 7.70 3.57
CA ARG A 54 3.11 8.23 4.94
C ARG A 54 3.74 7.24 5.92
N LYS A 55 5.07 7.29 6.10
CA LYS A 55 5.70 6.55 7.20
C LYS A 55 5.14 7.08 8.53
N SER A 56 4.55 6.21 9.34
CA SER A 56 4.08 6.58 10.68
C SER A 56 5.25 6.83 11.63
N LEU A 57 5.03 7.54 12.74
CA LEU A 57 6.08 7.76 13.75
C LEU A 57 6.64 6.43 14.24
N GLY A 58 5.77 5.45 14.51
CA GLY A 58 6.18 4.13 14.95
C GLY A 58 7.09 3.40 13.97
N GLU A 59 6.81 3.50 12.66
CA GLU A 59 7.67 2.92 11.63
C GLU A 59 9.04 3.59 11.58
N VAL A 60 9.09 4.92 11.73
CA VAL A 60 10.35 5.68 11.76
C VAL A 60 11.18 5.32 12.99
N LEU A 61 10.54 5.15 14.15
CA LEU A 61 11.20 4.71 15.38
C LEU A 61 11.78 3.30 15.21
N LYS A 62 11.01 2.38 14.65
CA LYS A 62 11.44 1.00 14.40
C LYS A 62 12.60 0.94 13.40
N GLU A 63 12.54 1.72 12.33
CA GLU A 63 13.60 1.81 11.32
C GLU A 63 14.91 2.32 11.95
N ASN A 64 14.85 3.37 12.76
CA ASN A 64 16.04 3.88 13.46
C ASN A 64 16.59 2.89 14.49
N ARG A 65 15.73 2.18 15.22
CA ARG A 65 16.17 1.10 16.13
C ARG A 65 16.95 0.02 15.38
N LEU A 66 16.42 -0.42 14.23
CA LEU A 66 17.06 -1.45 13.40
C LEU A 66 18.38 -0.93 12.78
N ARG A 67 18.44 0.34 12.38
CA ARG A 67 19.66 1.00 11.92
C ARG A 67 20.75 0.98 13.00
N CYS A 68 20.36 1.23 14.25
CA CYS A 68 21.25 1.15 15.41
C CYS A 68 21.50 -0.29 15.89
N LYS A 69 20.93 -1.32 15.25
CA LYS A 69 21.04 -2.74 15.62
C LYS A 69 20.60 -3.06 17.06
N MET A 70 19.65 -2.29 17.59
CA MET A 70 19.17 -2.44 18.97
C MET A 70 17.90 -3.31 19.04
N THR A 71 17.68 -3.98 20.17
CA THR A 71 16.43 -4.69 20.46
C THR A 71 15.43 -3.76 21.15
N GLN A 72 14.14 -4.10 21.12
CA GLN A 72 13.13 -3.34 21.89
C GLN A 72 13.40 -3.39 23.39
N GLU A 73 13.95 -4.51 23.88
CA GLU A 73 14.38 -4.67 25.28
C GLU A 73 15.44 -3.62 25.64
N PHE A 74 16.51 -3.56 24.84
CA PHE A 74 17.62 -2.65 25.06
C PHE A 74 17.16 -1.18 25.09
N VAL A 75 16.30 -0.80 24.14
CA VAL A 75 15.74 0.56 24.09
C VAL A 75 14.88 0.84 25.32
N SER A 76 14.07 -0.12 25.75
CA SER A 76 13.21 0.04 26.93
C SER A 76 14.00 0.15 28.24
N GLU A 77 15.04 -0.67 28.40
CA GLU A 77 15.96 -0.63 29.54
C GLU A 77 16.71 0.70 29.60
N THR A 78 17.21 1.17 28.45
CA THR A 78 17.97 2.43 28.37
C THR A 78 17.09 3.65 28.68
N LEU A 79 15.82 3.63 28.27
CA LEU A 79 14.87 4.71 28.50
C LEU A 79 14.16 4.62 29.85
N GLY A 80 14.35 3.53 30.61
CA GLY A 80 13.64 3.30 31.87
C GLY A 80 12.12 3.12 31.70
N VAL A 81 11.69 2.55 30.57
CA VAL A 81 10.27 2.30 30.26
C VAL A 81 10.01 0.82 30.05
N SER A 82 8.75 0.41 30.03
CA SER A 82 8.43 -0.99 29.73
C SER A 82 8.69 -1.32 28.25
N ARG A 83 9.18 -2.53 27.97
CA ARG A 83 9.27 -3.08 26.63
C ARG A 83 7.96 -2.99 25.85
N GLN A 84 6.83 -3.16 26.56
CA GLN A 84 5.50 -3.02 25.98
C GLN A 84 5.24 -1.59 25.48
N ALA A 85 5.72 -0.55 26.18
CA ALA A 85 5.60 0.83 25.72
C ALA A 85 6.34 1.04 24.39
N VAL A 86 7.59 0.57 24.29
CA VAL A 86 8.38 0.63 23.04
C VAL A 86 7.67 -0.11 21.89
N SER A 87 7.13 -1.30 22.16
CA SER A 87 6.34 -2.04 21.16
C SER A 87 5.09 -1.27 20.72
N LYS A 88 4.37 -0.63 21.65
CA LYS A 88 3.18 0.17 21.31
C LYS A 88 3.54 1.40 20.48
N TRP A 89 4.64 2.07 20.79
CA TRP A 89 5.14 3.19 19.99
C TRP A 89 5.52 2.76 18.56
N GLU A 90 6.27 1.67 18.42
CA GLU A 90 6.69 1.16 17.11
C GLU A 90 5.52 0.66 16.25
N ASN A 91 4.44 0.19 16.88
CA ASN A 91 3.23 -0.26 16.19
C ASN A 91 2.20 0.87 16.01
N GLY A 92 2.47 2.09 16.48
CA GLY A 92 1.57 3.24 16.37
C GLY A 92 0.29 3.13 17.21
N THR A 93 0.25 2.26 18.23
CA THR A 93 -0.92 2.11 19.11
C THR A 93 -0.92 3.09 20.28
N SER A 94 0.20 3.73 20.55
CA SER A 94 0.33 4.87 21.46
C SER A 94 1.51 5.73 21.01
N ASP A 95 1.51 7.01 21.35
CA ASP A 95 2.64 7.90 21.09
C ASP A 95 3.58 8.00 22.31
N PRO A 96 4.90 8.15 22.12
CA PRO A 96 5.82 8.46 23.20
C PRO A 96 5.53 9.88 23.73
N SER A 97 5.74 10.10 25.04
CA SER A 97 5.75 11.45 25.59
C SER A 97 6.87 12.28 24.95
N THR A 98 6.77 13.61 25.03
CA THR A 98 7.81 14.52 24.51
C THR A 98 9.19 14.21 25.11
N SER A 99 9.27 13.90 26.41
CA SER A 99 10.50 13.49 27.07
C SER A 99 11.08 12.20 26.47
N ASN A 100 10.24 11.19 26.25
CA ASN A 100 10.68 9.92 25.70
C ASN A 100 11.08 10.06 24.22
N LEU A 101 10.40 10.91 23.46
CA LEU A 101 10.75 11.19 22.07
C LEU A 101 12.14 11.82 21.95
N ILE A 102 12.46 12.78 22.83
CA ILE A 102 13.80 13.39 22.89
C ILE A 102 14.86 12.35 23.25
N ALA A 103 14.60 11.55 24.30
CA ALA A 103 15.54 10.51 24.73
C ALA A 103 15.75 9.42 23.66
N ILE A 104 14.71 9.05 22.91
CA ILE A 104 14.82 8.14 21.76
C ILE A 104 15.66 8.77 20.64
N ALA A 105 15.47 10.06 20.37
CA ALA A 105 16.23 10.78 19.36
C ALA A 105 17.73 10.79 19.69
N GLU A 106 18.06 11.12 20.95
CA GLU A 106 19.43 11.04 21.48
C GLU A 106 20.01 9.63 21.38
N LEU A 107 19.25 8.60 21.79
CA LEU A 107 19.67 7.21 21.72
C LEU A 107 19.97 6.74 20.29
N TYR A 108 19.22 7.23 19.30
CA TYR A 108 19.40 6.88 17.90
C TYR A 108 20.38 7.81 17.16
N GLY A 109 20.88 8.87 17.82
CA GLY A 109 21.77 9.86 17.22
C GLY A 109 21.11 10.68 16.10
N VAL A 110 19.81 10.95 16.24
CA VAL A 110 19.04 11.80 15.31
C VAL A 110 18.34 12.91 16.09
N SER A 111 17.88 13.96 15.42
CA SER A 111 17.11 15.00 16.08
C SER A 111 15.64 14.59 16.19
N SER A 112 14.93 15.09 17.21
CA SER A 112 13.49 14.82 17.37
C SER A 112 12.67 15.39 16.21
N GLU A 113 13.13 16.49 15.61
CA GLU A 113 12.56 17.07 14.40
C GLU A 113 12.71 16.15 13.19
N GLU A 114 13.82 15.41 13.06
CA GLU A 114 14.02 14.41 11.99
C GLU A 114 13.00 13.27 12.09
N LEU A 115 12.79 12.78 13.32
CA LEU A 115 11.80 11.74 13.61
C LEU A 115 10.38 12.20 13.25
N LEU A 116 10.05 13.45 13.55
CA LEU A 116 8.73 14.05 13.26
C LEU A 116 8.58 14.52 11.81
N ARG A 117 9.65 14.94 11.12
CA ARG A 117 9.56 15.36 9.71
C ARG A 117 9.23 14.18 8.80
N SER A 118 9.75 13.00 9.14
CA SER A 118 9.50 11.74 8.43
C SER A 118 8.02 11.32 8.47
N THR A 119 7.27 11.78 9.48
CA THR A 119 5.82 11.53 9.63
C THR A 119 4.96 12.65 9.02
N ASN A 120 5.50 13.87 9.01
CA ASN A 120 4.88 15.08 8.50
C ASN A 120 5.29 15.42 7.05
N ALA A 121 5.89 14.49 6.29
CA ALA A 121 6.22 14.71 4.87
C ALA A 121 4.98 15.01 3.99
N GLY A 122 3.76 14.80 4.50
CA GLY A 122 2.51 15.29 3.90
C GLY A 122 2.03 16.67 4.39
N CYS A 123 2.68 17.29 5.38
CA CYS A 123 2.20 18.50 6.08
C CYS A 123 3.18 19.69 6.09
N GLN A 124 4.48 19.51 5.81
CA GLN A 124 5.46 20.61 5.90
C GLN A 124 6.19 20.91 4.58
N LYS A 125 5.51 21.64 3.69
CA LYS A 125 6.14 22.70 2.88
C LYS A 125 5.60 24.01 3.43
N ASN A 126 6.39 24.76 4.20
CA ASN A 126 6.25 26.19 4.54
C ASN A 126 6.90 26.45 5.92
N SER A 127 8.19 26.84 5.95
CA SER A 127 8.80 27.58 7.09
C SER A 127 10.32 27.81 6.98
N LYS A 128 11.02 27.37 5.93
CA LYS A 128 12.41 27.77 5.69
C LYS A 128 12.58 28.53 4.38
N GLU A 129 11.96 29.70 4.31
CA GLU A 129 12.36 30.79 3.42
C GLU A 129 12.11 32.12 4.16
N LYS A 130 13.01 32.42 5.10
CA LYS A 130 13.22 33.76 5.66
C LYS A 130 14.60 33.79 6.30
N LYS A 131 15.62 33.99 5.46
CA LYS A 131 16.67 34.97 5.70
C LYS A 131 17.38 35.27 4.40
#